data_AF-A0A7V4PB53-F1
#
_entry.id   AF-A0A7V4PB53-F1
#
_cell.length_a   1.000
_cell.length_b   1.000
_cell.length_c   1.000
_cell.angle_alpha   90.00
_cell.angle_beta   90.00
_cell.angle_gamma   90.00
#
_symmetry.space_group_name_H-M   'P 1'
#
loop_
_entity.id
_entity.type
_entity.pdbx_description
1 polymer ?
#
loop_
_entity_poly.entity_id
_entity_poly.type
_entity_poly.pdbx_seq_one_letter_code
_entity_poly.pdbx_strand_id
1 'polypeptide(L)'
;MLDAAGTSLTIGLMGQPGRIKLPMDACRLAIAAAMVLMLGRYFDAPAAAADRLILRNLEILTDVEVASFDEDGVVLRAPSAQGRARYTWDEIERGKVALDQSRFDELLARLGPPLYQVRLRLKTGDYEGLAEPAERLYPTFAARTSQSAYLVCQAAAWSRIALGRREAAVEPVLRAAALLQSGAAAADGLPGARRPALDRATGLCGELLPVWFDAAAAQAALKGVQEAIRGLSQPRPLAAYVYYVSLALAAGAQEEADRVLPSLSATDPAAAGWREILLAQRDVQAGALGAAASRLRSALPRLEGFARPVALYWLGLAHSRADDEA
;
A
#
# COMPACT_ATOMS: atom_id res chain seq x y z
N MET A 1 20.68 11.77 65.94
CA MET A 1 21.17 11.34 67.25
C MET A 1 21.33 9.83 67.18
N LEU A 2 22.57 9.38 66.97
CA LEU A 2 22.95 7.98 66.89
C LEU A 2 23.26 7.51 68.31
N ASP A 3 22.51 6.52 68.79
CA ASP A 3 22.79 5.86 70.06
C ASP A 3 23.77 4.70 69.82
N ALA A 4 24.90 4.77 70.51
CA ALA A 4 26.03 3.88 70.35
C ALA A 4 25.97 2.77 71.40
N ALA A 5 25.03 1.83 71.25
CA ALA A 5 25.06 0.57 71.99
C ALA A 5 24.16 -0.50 71.35
N GLY A 6 24.80 -1.54 70.79
CA GLY A 6 24.19 -2.88 70.67
C GLY A 6 23.19 -3.09 69.53
N THR A 7 23.70 -3.42 68.33
CA THR A 7 22.87 -3.91 67.22
C THR A 7 22.53 -5.39 67.45
N SER A 8 21.31 -5.69 67.94
CA SER A 8 20.78 -7.07 67.95
C SER A 8 19.81 -7.26 66.78
N LEU A 9 20.12 -8.20 65.88
CA LEU A 9 19.21 -8.59 64.80
C LEU A 9 18.25 -9.67 65.32
N THR A 10 16.94 -9.46 65.21
CA THR A 10 15.92 -10.46 65.60
C THR A 10 15.34 -11.07 64.34
N ILE A 11 15.65 -12.34 64.05
CA ILE A 11 15.06 -13.08 62.92
C ILE A 11 13.90 -13.90 63.47
N GLY A 12 12.67 -13.50 63.12
CA GLY A 12 11.46 -14.22 63.50
C GLY A 12 11.19 -15.40 62.56
N LEU A 13 11.55 -16.61 62.97
CA LEU A 13 10.99 -17.83 62.39
C LEU A 13 9.77 -18.23 63.22
N MET A 14 8.62 -18.41 62.55
CA MET A 14 7.35 -18.79 63.19
C MET A 14 7.56 -20.02 64.08
N GLY A 15 7.42 -19.86 65.40
CA GLY A 15 7.21 -20.99 66.30
C GLY A 15 7.87 -20.95 67.68
N GLN A 16 9.01 -20.28 67.88
CA GLN A 16 9.61 -20.09 69.23
C GLN A 16 10.62 -18.92 69.27
N PRO A 17 10.56 -18.01 70.26
CA PRO A 17 11.52 -16.91 70.39
C PRO A 17 12.83 -17.37 71.07
N GLY A 18 13.78 -17.87 70.29
CA GLY A 18 15.16 -18.12 70.74
C GLY A 18 16.07 -16.93 70.42
N ARG A 19 16.71 -16.33 71.44
CA ARG A 19 17.76 -15.30 71.24
C ARG A 19 19.12 -15.98 71.06
N ILE A 20 19.59 -16.08 69.81
CA ILE A 20 20.95 -16.54 69.51
C ILE A 20 21.86 -15.30 69.43
N LYS A 21 22.83 -15.19 70.35
CA LYS A 21 23.89 -14.17 70.27
C LYS A 21 24.98 -14.68 69.32
N LEU A 22 25.01 -14.14 68.10
CA LEU A 22 26.11 -14.39 67.18
C LEU A 22 27.26 -13.41 67.44
N PRO A 23 28.52 -13.86 67.43
CA PRO A 23 29.68 -12.98 67.52
C PRO A 23 29.71 -12.01 66.33
N MET A 24 30.10 -10.76 66.57
CA MET A 24 30.03 -9.66 65.58
C MET A 24 30.72 -9.96 64.25
N ASP A 25 31.75 -10.81 64.25
CA ASP A 25 32.50 -11.16 63.04
C ASP A 25 31.73 -12.12 62.11
N ALA A 26 30.86 -12.97 62.67
CA ALA A 26 30.02 -13.88 61.88
C ALA A 26 28.85 -13.14 61.17
N CYS A 27 28.35 -12.06 61.78
CA CYS A 27 27.26 -11.26 61.21
C CYS A 27 27.72 -10.44 60.00
N ARG A 28 28.94 -9.90 60.03
CA ARG A 28 29.54 -9.18 58.89
C ARG A 28 29.83 -10.10 57.70
N LEU A 29 30.26 -11.35 57.97
CA LEU A 29 30.50 -12.34 56.92
C LEU A 29 29.20 -12.83 56.26
N ALA A 30 28.13 -13.03 57.04
CA ALA A 30 26.83 -13.46 56.52
C ALA A 30 26.13 -12.38 55.67
N ILE A 31 26.23 -11.10 56.05
CA ILE A 31 25.68 -9.98 55.28
C ILE A 31 26.46 -9.78 53.97
N ALA A 32 27.79 -9.89 54.00
CA ALA A 32 28.62 -9.83 52.80
C ALA A 32 28.33 -10.99 51.83
N ALA A 33 28.17 -12.21 52.34
CA ALA A 33 27.82 -13.38 51.51
C ALA A 33 26.42 -13.26 50.90
N ALA A 34 25.44 -12.72 51.63
CA ALA A 34 24.08 -12.50 51.12
C ALA A 34 24.02 -11.38 50.06
N MET A 35 24.80 -10.31 50.20
CA MET A 35 24.90 -9.26 49.17
C MET A 35 25.59 -9.78 47.90
N VAL A 36 26.62 -10.62 48.01
CA VAL A 36 27.29 -11.23 46.84
C VAL A 36 26.36 -12.22 46.12
N LEU A 37 25.55 -12.99 46.86
CA LEU A 37 24.54 -13.89 46.28
C LEU A 37 23.33 -13.16 45.66
N MET A 38 22.94 -12.01 46.21
CA MET A 38 21.90 -11.16 45.62
C MET A 38 22.39 -10.39 44.39
N LEU A 39 23.64 -9.93 44.37
CA LEU A 39 24.24 -9.26 43.20
C LEU A 39 24.55 -10.25 42.05
N GLY A 40 24.85 -11.51 42.36
CA GLY A 40 25.12 -12.54 41.36
C GLY A 40 23.90 -13.04 40.58
N ARG A 41 22.67 -12.74 41.01
CA ARG A 41 21.43 -13.15 40.31
C ARG A 41 20.79 -12.08 39.44
N TYR A 42 21.31 -10.85 39.44
CA TYR A 42 20.80 -9.76 38.60
C TYR A 42 21.49 -9.63 37.23
N PHE A 43 22.50 -10.47 36.93
CA PHE A 43 23.28 -10.38 35.70
C PHE A 43 23.14 -11.56 34.73
N ASP A 44 22.20 -12.47 34.96
CA ASP A 44 21.73 -13.42 33.94
C ASP A 44 20.41 -12.94 33.35
N ALA A 45 20.40 -11.70 32.83
CA ALA A 45 19.46 -11.42 31.75
C ALA A 45 19.92 -12.31 30.59
N PRO A 46 19.09 -13.23 30.06
CA PRO A 46 19.46 -13.97 28.87
C PRO A 46 19.86 -12.91 27.85
N ALA A 47 21.09 -13.00 27.32
CA ALA A 47 21.51 -12.14 26.23
C ALA A 47 20.46 -12.33 25.14
N ALA A 48 19.52 -11.39 25.06
CA ALA A 48 18.42 -11.44 24.13
C ALA A 48 19.08 -11.64 22.78
N ALA A 49 18.82 -12.78 22.14
CA ALA A 49 19.52 -13.16 20.92
C ALA A 49 19.26 -12.03 19.92
N ALA A 50 20.28 -11.19 19.74
CA ALA A 50 20.21 -10.02 18.89
C ALA A 50 19.77 -10.47 17.50
N ASP A 51 18.68 -9.87 17.00
CA ASP A 51 18.24 -10.15 15.65
C ASP A 51 19.28 -9.60 14.68
N ARG A 52 19.41 -10.29 13.55
CA ARG A 52 20.35 -9.91 12.51
C ARG A 52 19.66 -9.94 11.16
N LEU A 53 19.66 -8.82 10.46
CA LEU A 53 19.13 -8.72 9.10
C LEU A 53 20.28 -8.44 8.14
N ILE A 54 20.35 -9.19 7.05
CA ILE A 54 21.27 -8.96 5.94
C ILE A 54 20.44 -8.41 4.79
N LEU A 55 20.75 -7.19 4.38
CA LEU A 55 20.08 -6.52 3.30
C LEU A 55 20.72 -6.86 1.96
N ARG A 56 19.98 -6.69 0.86
CA ARG A 56 20.46 -6.97 -0.51
C ARG A 56 21.56 -6.04 -0.98
N ASN A 57 21.67 -4.85 -0.37
CA ASN A 57 22.80 -3.95 -0.56
C ASN A 57 24.06 -4.37 0.23
N LEU A 58 24.08 -5.58 0.79
CA LEU A 58 25.14 -6.16 1.63
C LEU A 58 25.32 -5.50 3.00
N GLU A 59 24.44 -4.56 3.36
CA GLU A 59 24.41 -4.00 4.69
C GLU A 59 23.92 -5.05 5.70
N ILE A 60 24.57 -5.08 6.87
CA ILE A 60 24.24 -6.01 7.94
C ILE A 60 23.77 -5.18 9.13
N LEU A 61 22.50 -5.36 9.48
CA LEU A 61 21.93 -4.83 10.71
C LEU A 61 22.17 -5.86 11.81
N THR A 62 23.07 -5.57 12.75
CA THR A 62 23.32 -6.38 13.95
C THR A 62 22.69 -5.71 15.16
N ASP A 63 22.43 -6.50 16.21
CA ASP A 63 21.93 -5.99 17.49
C ASP A 63 20.62 -5.18 17.36
N VAL A 64 19.82 -5.54 16.35
CA VAL A 64 18.47 -5.01 16.18
C VAL A 64 17.48 -5.92 16.90
N GLU A 65 16.30 -5.38 17.20
CA GLU A 65 15.19 -6.16 17.75
C GLU A 65 13.99 -5.99 16.82
N VAL A 66 13.53 -7.09 16.23
CA VAL A 66 12.33 -7.12 15.40
C VAL A 66 11.11 -7.11 16.31
N ALA A 67 10.37 -6.01 16.29
CA ALA A 67 9.14 -5.86 17.06
C ALA A 67 7.97 -6.64 16.42
N SER A 68 7.89 -6.62 15.09
CA SER A 68 6.86 -7.33 14.33
C SER A 68 7.23 -7.46 12.86
N PHE A 69 6.57 -8.38 12.15
CA PHE A 69 6.66 -8.46 10.70
C PHE A 69 5.35 -9.00 10.11
N ASP A 70 5.04 -8.55 8.90
CA ASP A 70 3.86 -8.91 8.13
C ASP A 70 4.17 -8.89 6.63
N GLU A 71 3.16 -8.96 5.76
CA GLU A 71 3.35 -8.93 4.30
C GLU A 71 4.03 -7.64 3.80
N ASP A 72 3.97 -6.53 4.54
CA ASP A 72 4.59 -5.28 4.12
C ASP A 72 6.07 -5.19 4.49
N GLY A 73 6.52 -6.00 5.44
CA GLY A 73 7.93 -6.08 5.82
C GLY A 73 8.15 -6.28 7.31
N VAL A 74 9.34 -5.89 7.75
CA VAL A 74 9.85 -6.06 9.11
C VAL A 74 9.92 -4.70 9.80
N VAL A 75 9.37 -4.61 11.00
CA VAL A 75 9.39 -3.42 11.86
C VAL A 75 10.31 -3.69 13.04
N LEU A 76 11.28 -2.80 13.24
CA LEU A 76 12.21 -2.83 14.35
C LEU A 76 11.63 -2.09 15.56
N ARG A 77 11.96 -2.53 16.78
CA ARG A 77 11.54 -1.86 18.02
C ARG A 77 12.18 -0.47 18.14
N ALA A 78 13.44 -0.36 17.76
CA ALA A 78 14.17 0.90 17.68
C ALA A 78 14.65 1.13 16.24
N PRO A 79 14.75 2.39 15.78
CA PRO A 79 15.35 2.68 14.49
C PRO A 79 16.78 2.12 14.40
N SER A 80 17.16 1.64 13.22
CA SER A 80 18.53 1.23 12.94
C SER A 80 19.50 2.42 13.04
N ALA A 81 20.80 2.15 12.91
CA ALA A 81 21.83 3.19 12.82
C ALA A 81 21.57 4.22 11.69
N GLN A 82 20.77 3.86 10.68
CA GLN A 82 20.34 4.74 9.59
C GLN A 82 19.05 5.53 9.88
N GLY A 83 18.51 5.42 11.10
CA GLY A 83 17.25 6.06 11.49
C GLY A 83 15.99 5.42 10.90
N ARG A 84 16.10 4.23 10.29
CA ARG A 84 14.97 3.50 9.69
C ARG A 84 14.43 2.46 10.66
N ALA A 85 13.12 2.49 10.90
CA ALA A 85 12.44 1.49 11.74
C ALA A 85 11.73 0.39 10.93
N ARG A 86 11.67 0.49 9.59
CA ARG A 86 10.99 -0.48 8.72
C ARG A 86 11.83 -0.84 7.50
N TYR A 87 11.83 -2.14 7.19
CA TYR A 87 12.51 -2.74 6.04
C TYR A 87 11.52 -3.62 5.28
N THR A 88 11.47 -3.43 3.97
CA THR A 88 10.58 -4.19 3.08
C THR A 88 11.23 -5.50 2.63
N TRP A 89 10.43 -6.49 2.22
CA TRP A 89 10.94 -7.82 1.86
C TRP A 89 11.86 -7.82 0.63
N ASP A 90 11.74 -6.84 -0.28
CA ASP A 90 12.69 -6.68 -1.38
C ASP A 90 14.06 -6.14 -0.94
N GLU A 91 14.15 -5.53 0.24
CA GLU A 91 15.41 -5.03 0.78
C GLU A 91 16.19 -6.10 1.54
N ILE A 92 15.50 -7.11 2.06
CA ILE A 92 16.08 -8.15 2.90
C ILE A 92 16.54 -9.32 2.02
N GLU A 93 17.79 -9.73 2.21
CA GLU A 93 18.38 -10.92 1.59
C GLU A 93 18.21 -12.14 2.50
N ARG A 94 18.54 -11.98 3.79
CA ARG A 94 18.45 -13.02 4.84
C ARG A 94 18.20 -12.38 6.20
N GLY A 95 17.69 -13.16 7.16
CA GLY A 95 17.55 -12.70 8.53
C GLY A 95 17.57 -13.84 9.53
N LYS A 96 18.04 -13.54 10.75
CA LYS A 96 17.85 -14.36 11.94
C LYS A 96 17.07 -13.55 12.96
N VAL A 97 15.88 -14.00 13.32
CA VAL A 97 14.96 -13.31 14.21
C VAL A 97 14.53 -14.21 15.37
N ALA A 98 14.41 -13.64 16.56
CA ALA A 98 14.03 -14.36 17.79
C ALA A 98 12.51 -14.58 17.89
N LEU A 99 11.71 -13.71 17.27
CA LEU A 99 10.25 -13.71 17.42
C LEU A 99 9.58 -14.97 16.85
N ASP A 100 9.73 -15.21 15.54
CA ASP A 100 9.20 -16.37 14.82
C ASP A 100 9.98 -16.59 13.52
N GLN A 101 11.09 -17.34 13.59
CA GLN A 101 11.98 -17.57 12.46
C GLN A 101 11.29 -18.29 11.30
N SER A 102 10.44 -19.28 11.58
CA SER A 102 9.79 -20.08 10.54
C SER A 102 8.87 -19.23 9.67
N ARG A 103 8.04 -18.39 10.29
CA ARG A 103 7.15 -17.50 9.56
C ARG A 103 7.91 -16.40 8.84
N PHE A 104 9.00 -15.90 9.43
CA PHE A 104 9.90 -14.94 8.78
C PHE A 104 10.48 -15.52 7.49
N ASP A 105 11.03 -16.74 7.53
CA ASP A 105 11.61 -17.40 6.37
C ASP A 105 10.56 -17.69 5.29
N GLU A 106 9.35 -18.09 5.70
CA GLU A 106 8.22 -18.28 4.76
C GLU A 106 7.88 -16.99 4.02
N LEU A 107 7.71 -15.88 4.74
CA LEU A 107 7.39 -14.58 4.14
C LEU A 107 8.52 -14.07 3.25
N LEU A 108 9.77 -14.20 3.70
CA LEU A 108 10.93 -13.80 2.91
C LEU A 108 11.04 -14.60 1.60
N ALA A 109 10.87 -15.93 1.66
CA ALA A 109 10.91 -16.79 0.48
C ALA A 109 9.75 -16.50 -0.48
N ARG A 110 8.54 -16.25 0.06
CA ARG A 110 7.33 -16.01 -0.73
C ARG A 110 7.28 -14.62 -1.37
N LEU A 111 7.68 -13.58 -0.63
CA LEU A 111 7.48 -12.18 -1.04
C LEU A 111 8.76 -11.49 -1.48
N GLY A 112 9.92 -11.84 -0.92
CA GLY A 112 11.18 -11.15 -1.17
C GLY A 112 11.63 -11.19 -2.63
N PRO A 113 11.83 -12.36 -3.25
CA PRO A 113 12.24 -12.47 -4.65
C PRO A 113 11.30 -11.76 -5.65
N PRO A 114 9.97 -11.96 -5.64
CA PRO A 114 9.09 -11.27 -6.58
C PRO A 114 9.03 -9.75 -6.35
N LEU A 115 9.05 -9.26 -5.10
CA LEU A 115 9.10 -7.81 -4.85
C LEU A 115 10.42 -7.20 -5.35
N TYR A 116 11.54 -7.91 -5.16
CA TYR A 116 12.83 -7.48 -5.69
C TYR A 116 12.83 -7.41 -7.22
N GLN A 117 12.23 -8.39 -7.90
CA GLN A 117 12.07 -8.37 -9.36
C GLN A 117 11.21 -7.18 -9.82
N VAL A 118 10.09 -6.89 -9.13
CA VAL A 118 9.26 -5.70 -9.41
C VAL A 118 10.12 -4.44 -9.30
N ARG A 119 10.86 -4.27 -8.20
CA ARG A 119 11.70 -3.09 -7.99
C ARG A 119 12.78 -2.94 -9.07
N LEU A 120 13.44 -4.04 -9.45
CA LEU A 120 14.46 -4.03 -10.49
C LEU A 120 13.88 -3.63 -11.85
N ARG A 121 12.76 -4.24 -12.27
CA ARG A 121 12.14 -3.96 -13.57
C ARG A 121 11.55 -2.56 -13.66
N LEU A 122 10.98 -2.05 -12.58
CA LEU A 122 10.57 -0.63 -12.50
C LEU A 122 11.78 0.31 -12.62
N LYS A 123 12.91 -0.03 -11.99
CA LYS A 123 14.16 0.74 -12.10
C LYS A 123 14.71 0.75 -13.54
N THR A 124 14.66 -0.37 -14.24
CA THR A 124 15.15 -0.49 -15.63
C THR A 124 14.13 -0.06 -16.68
N GLY A 125 12.86 0.16 -16.30
CA GLY A 125 11.78 0.54 -17.21
C GLY A 125 11.20 -0.60 -18.04
N ASP A 126 11.42 -1.86 -17.62
CA ASP A 126 10.86 -3.04 -18.29
C ASP A 126 9.43 -3.32 -17.80
N TYR A 127 8.46 -2.60 -18.37
CA TYR A 127 7.07 -2.65 -17.90
C TYR A 127 6.31 -3.92 -18.33
N GLU A 128 6.61 -4.48 -19.50
CA GLU A 128 6.01 -5.77 -19.91
C GLU A 128 6.47 -6.89 -18.98
N GLY A 129 7.76 -6.89 -18.64
CA GLY A 129 8.36 -7.85 -17.72
C GLY A 129 7.83 -7.80 -16.29
N LEU A 130 7.15 -6.72 -15.89
CA LEU A 130 6.51 -6.62 -14.58
C LEU A 130 5.30 -7.54 -14.42
N ALA A 131 4.70 -7.99 -15.52
CA ALA A 131 3.41 -8.68 -15.48
C ALA A 131 3.43 -9.90 -14.56
N GLU A 132 4.36 -10.84 -14.74
CA GLU A 132 4.39 -12.05 -13.92
C GLU A 132 4.60 -11.77 -12.42
N PRO A 133 5.64 -11.05 -11.97
CA PRO A 133 5.85 -10.84 -10.53
C PRO A 133 4.78 -9.91 -9.92
N ALA A 134 4.28 -8.92 -10.66
CA ALA A 134 3.24 -8.02 -10.15
C ALA A 134 1.89 -8.75 -9.98
N GLU A 135 1.44 -9.51 -10.98
CA GLU A 135 0.19 -10.28 -10.90
C GLU A 135 0.22 -11.35 -9.81
N ARG A 136 1.39 -11.97 -9.58
CA ARG A 136 1.57 -12.92 -8.48
C ARG A 136 1.38 -12.27 -7.11
N LEU A 137 1.85 -11.04 -6.94
CA LEU A 137 1.79 -10.31 -5.68
C LEU A 137 0.46 -9.57 -5.48
N TYR A 138 -0.20 -9.18 -6.56
CA TYR A 138 -1.35 -8.29 -6.53
C TYR A 138 -2.47 -8.76 -5.59
N PRO A 139 -2.92 -10.04 -5.59
CA PRO A 139 -3.97 -10.49 -4.67
C PRO A 139 -3.65 -10.26 -3.18
N THR A 140 -2.39 -10.41 -2.79
CA THR A 140 -1.93 -10.20 -1.40
C THR A 140 -1.91 -8.73 -1.01
N PHE A 141 -1.59 -7.85 -1.96
CA PHE A 141 -1.36 -6.43 -1.69
C PHE A 141 -2.53 -5.52 -2.06
N ALA A 142 -3.50 -5.99 -2.83
CA ALA A 142 -4.61 -5.17 -3.34
C ALA A 142 -5.41 -4.46 -2.23
N ALA A 143 -5.58 -5.09 -1.07
CA ALA A 143 -6.33 -4.52 0.06
C ALA A 143 -5.44 -3.84 1.12
N ARG A 144 -4.12 -3.86 0.97
CA ARG A 144 -3.18 -3.36 1.98
C ARG A 144 -2.92 -1.86 1.82
N THR A 145 -2.57 -1.20 2.93
CA THR A 145 -2.30 0.24 2.99
C THR A 145 -0.83 0.50 3.34
N SER A 146 0.06 0.28 2.37
CA SER A 146 1.51 0.40 2.58
C SER A 146 2.26 0.85 1.31
N GLN A 147 3.54 1.22 1.48
CA GLN A 147 4.43 1.52 0.36
C GLN A 147 4.62 0.31 -0.58
N SER A 148 4.70 -0.91 -0.03
CA SER A 148 4.81 -2.13 -0.83
C SER A 148 3.53 -2.42 -1.61
N ALA A 149 2.36 -2.14 -1.00
CA ALA A 149 1.09 -2.24 -1.70
C ALA A 149 1.02 -1.26 -2.89
N TYR A 150 1.52 -0.04 -2.71
CA TYR A 150 1.59 0.95 -3.78
C TYR A 150 2.55 0.52 -4.90
N LEU A 151 3.73 0.01 -4.54
CA LEU A 151 4.69 -0.55 -5.50
C LEU A 151 4.05 -1.64 -6.38
N VAL A 152 3.35 -2.59 -5.76
CA VAL A 152 2.70 -3.71 -6.45
C VAL A 152 1.52 -3.24 -7.30
N CYS A 153 0.65 -2.37 -6.77
CA CYS A 153 -0.47 -1.82 -7.53
C CYS A 153 0.01 -1.03 -8.75
N GLN A 154 1.02 -0.17 -8.59
CA GLN A 154 1.56 0.60 -9.71
C GLN A 154 2.23 -0.31 -10.75
N ALA A 155 2.97 -1.33 -10.31
CA ALA A 155 3.57 -2.31 -11.21
C ALA A 155 2.52 -3.10 -12.00
N ALA A 156 1.46 -3.55 -11.33
CA ALA A 156 0.33 -4.23 -11.98
C ALA A 156 -0.34 -3.32 -13.02
N ALA A 157 -0.65 -2.06 -12.64
CA ALA A 157 -1.22 -1.08 -13.57
C ALA A 157 -0.34 -0.87 -14.81
N TRP A 158 0.95 -0.58 -14.63
CA TRP A 158 1.86 -0.33 -15.75
C TRP A 158 2.09 -1.56 -16.63
N SER A 159 2.17 -2.75 -16.04
CA SER A 159 2.30 -3.98 -16.82
C SER A 159 1.06 -4.28 -17.66
N ARG A 160 -0.13 -4.13 -17.08
CA ARG A 160 -1.40 -4.29 -17.79
C ARG A 160 -1.54 -3.28 -18.94
N ILE A 161 -1.15 -2.02 -18.72
CA ILE A 161 -1.13 -0.99 -19.77
C ILE A 161 -0.14 -1.35 -20.88
N ALA A 162 1.08 -1.77 -20.53
CA ALA A 162 2.11 -2.15 -21.50
C ALA A 162 1.69 -3.34 -22.36
N LEU A 163 0.96 -4.30 -21.77
CA LEU A 163 0.41 -5.47 -22.47
C LEU A 163 -0.93 -5.20 -23.18
N GLY A 164 -1.39 -3.94 -23.26
CA GLY A 164 -2.65 -3.58 -23.91
C GLY A 164 -3.93 -3.96 -23.13
N ARG A 165 -3.81 -4.46 -21.90
CA ARG A 165 -4.93 -4.85 -21.01
C ARG A 165 -5.46 -3.65 -20.23
N ARG A 166 -5.89 -2.60 -20.94
CA ARG A 166 -6.20 -1.29 -20.37
C ARG A 166 -7.36 -1.35 -19.36
N GLU A 167 -8.41 -2.08 -19.67
CA GLU A 167 -9.61 -2.22 -18.83
C GLU A 167 -9.27 -2.86 -17.49
N ALA A 168 -8.44 -3.91 -17.51
CA ALA A 168 -7.94 -4.57 -16.30
C ALA A 168 -6.98 -3.68 -15.48
N ALA A 169 -6.36 -2.65 -16.08
CA ALA A 169 -5.48 -1.74 -15.37
C ALA A 169 -6.23 -0.73 -14.47
N VAL A 170 -7.54 -0.56 -14.66
CA VAL A 170 -8.34 0.42 -13.90
C VAL A 170 -8.29 0.14 -12.41
N GLU A 171 -8.49 -1.11 -12.00
CA GLU A 171 -8.50 -1.50 -10.59
C GLU A 171 -7.17 -1.15 -9.87
N PRO A 172 -5.99 -1.59 -10.33
CA PRO A 172 -4.73 -1.24 -9.68
C PRO A 172 -4.43 0.27 -9.74
N VAL A 173 -4.86 0.98 -10.79
CA VAL A 173 -4.73 2.45 -10.85
C VAL A 173 -5.53 3.12 -9.72
N LEU A 174 -6.79 2.72 -9.53
CA LEU A 174 -7.63 3.28 -8.46
C LEU A 174 -7.05 3.01 -7.08
N ARG A 175 -6.53 1.80 -6.84
CA ARG A 175 -5.87 1.45 -5.56
C ARG A 175 -4.59 2.24 -5.35
N ALA A 176 -3.74 2.34 -6.36
CA ALA A 176 -2.52 3.14 -6.29
C ALA A 176 -2.82 4.63 -6.00
N ALA A 177 -3.84 5.19 -6.65
CA ALA A 177 -4.30 6.55 -6.39
C ALA A 177 -4.77 6.75 -4.94
N ALA A 178 -5.55 5.80 -4.41
CA ALA A 178 -6.03 5.85 -3.03
C ALA A 178 -4.89 5.79 -1.99
N LEU A 179 -3.85 5.00 -2.25
CA LEU A 179 -2.67 4.92 -1.38
C LEU A 179 -1.89 6.24 -1.35
N LEU A 180 -1.78 6.92 -2.49
CA LEU A 180 -1.17 8.24 -2.58
C LEU A 180 -2.02 9.33 -1.91
N GLN A 181 -3.34 9.29 -2.10
CA GLN A 181 -4.27 10.28 -1.52
C GLN A 181 -4.36 10.17 0.01
N SER A 182 -4.33 8.96 0.55
CA SER A 182 -4.34 8.71 2.00
C SER A 182 -3.01 9.00 2.69
N GLY A 183 -1.93 9.19 1.93
CA GLY A 183 -0.58 9.32 2.48
C GLY A 183 0.02 8.01 2.98
N ALA A 184 -0.65 6.86 2.77
CA ALA A 184 -0.12 5.54 3.11
C ALA A 184 1.11 5.16 2.28
N ALA A 185 1.31 5.83 1.14
CA ALA A 185 2.47 5.69 0.28
C ALA A 185 2.92 7.05 -0.29
N ALA A 186 4.18 7.12 -0.70
CA ALA A 186 4.75 8.27 -1.38
C ALA A 186 5.14 7.92 -2.83
N ALA A 187 4.83 8.83 -3.76
CA ALA A 187 5.15 8.67 -5.18
C ALA A 187 6.66 8.52 -5.42
N ASP A 188 7.48 9.22 -4.65
CA ASP A 188 8.95 9.16 -4.72
C ASP A 188 9.54 7.88 -4.15
N GLY A 189 8.74 7.07 -3.47
CA GLY A 189 9.14 5.73 -3.04
C GLY A 189 9.13 4.69 -4.15
N LEU A 190 8.73 5.03 -5.38
CA LEU A 190 8.89 4.16 -6.54
C LEU A 190 10.34 4.17 -7.06
N PRO A 191 10.91 3.01 -7.36
CA PRO A 191 12.22 2.92 -8.02
C PRO A 191 12.13 3.39 -9.48
N GLY A 192 13.27 3.88 -10.00
CA GLY A 192 13.36 4.38 -11.38
C GLY A 192 12.90 5.84 -11.52
N ALA A 193 12.93 6.33 -12.76
CA ALA A 193 12.62 7.73 -13.09
C ALA A 193 11.15 7.98 -13.41
N ARG A 194 10.40 6.96 -13.86
CA ARG A 194 8.97 7.13 -14.19
C ARG A 194 8.16 7.42 -12.93
N ARG A 195 7.22 8.35 -13.06
CA ARG A 195 6.23 8.67 -12.03
C ARG A 195 4.84 8.56 -12.67
N PRO A 196 3.81 8.16 -11.92
CA PRO A 196 2.46 8.08 -12.46
C PRO A 196 1.96 9.48 -12.84
N ALA A 197 1.37 9.62 -14.02
CA ALA A 197 0.67 10.84 -14.43
C ALA A 197 -0.71 10.96 -13.74
N LEU A 198 -0.72 10.89 -12.41
CA LEU A 198 -1.93 10.93 -11.60
C LEU A 198 -2.25 12.37 -11.17
N ASP A 199 -3.46 12.82 -11.48
CA ASP A 199 -4.02 14.01 -10.83
C ASP A 199 -4.47 13.64 -9.42
N ARG A 200 -3.81 14.20 -8.41
CA ARG A 200 -4.11 13.90 -7.00
C ARG A 200 -5.50 14.36 -6.57
N ALA A 201 -6.03 15.43 -7.17
CA ALA A 201 -7.34 15.97 -6.79
C ALA A 201 -8.48 15.08 -7.30
N THR A 202 -8.42 14.68 -8.57
CA THR A 202 -9.48 13.88 -9.19
C THR A 202 -9.25 12.36 -9.07
N GLY A 203 -8.00 11.93 -8.89
CA GLY A 203 -7.59 10.53 -8.96
C GLY A 203 -7.46 9.99 -10.38
N LEU A 204 -7.59 10.83 -11.41
CA LEU A 204 -7.52 10.42 -12.81
C LEU A 204 -6.08 10.23 -13.27
N CYS A 205 -5.83 9.21 -14.08
CA CYS A 205 -4.51 8.87 -14.59
C CYS A 205 -4.40 9.21 -16.08
N GLY A 206 -3.44 10.08 -16.44
CA GLY A 206 -3.19 10.48 -17.83
C GLY A 206 -2.69 9.35 -18.73
N GLU A 207 -2.12 8.29 -18.14
CA GLU A 207 -1.67 7.09 -18.88
C GLU A 207 -2.82 6.13 -19.18
N LEU A 208 -3.94 6.27 -18.47
CA LEU A 208 -5.13 5.43 -18.58
C LEU A 208 -6.36 6.32 -18.76
N LEU A 209 -6.46 6.99 -19.91
CA LEU A 209 -7.67 7.72 -20.27
C LEU A 209 -8.85 6.75 -20.44
N PRO A 210 -10.07 7.10 -19.97
CA PRO A 210 -11.27 6.27 -19.99
C PRO A 210 -11.88 6.13 -21.38
N VAL A 211 -11.13 5.49 -22.27
CA VAL A 211 -11.52 5.08 -23.62
C VAL A 211 -11.16 3.61 -23.77
N TRP A 212 -12.17 2.80 -24.05
CA TRP A 212 -12.10 1.34 -24.03
C TRP A 212 -12.48 0.81 -25.40
N PHE A 213 -11.70 -0.15 -25.90
CA PHE A 213 -11.85 -0.67 -27.26
C PHE A 213 -12.40 -2.10 -27.28
N ASP A 214 -12.30 -2.83 -26.16
CA ASP A 214 -12.75 -4.20 -26.02
C ASP A 214 -13.89 -4.29 -24.99
N ALA A 215 -15.12 -4.51 -25.48
CA ALA A 215 -16.31 -4.63 -24.65
C ALA A 215 -16.25 -5.86 -23.73
N ALA A 216 -15.66 -6.97 -24.17
CA ALA A 216 -15.54 -8.18 -23.36
C ALA A 216 -14.51 -7.98 -22.24
N ALA A 217 -13.39 -7.31 -22.53
CA ALA A 217 -12.41 -6.93 -21.51
C ALA A 217 -13.00 -5.94 -20.50
N ALA A 218 -13.81 -4.96 -20.96
CA ALA A 218 -14.51 -4.03 -20.09
C ALA A 218 -15.46 -4.77 -19.14
N GLN A 219 -16.28 -5.68 -19.67
CA GLN A 219 -17.18 -6.51 -18.88
C GLN A 219 -16.44 -7.36 -17.85
N ALA A 220 -15.32 -7.97 -18.22
CA ALA A 220 -14.50 -8.77 -17.30
C ALA A 220 -13.89 -7.95 -16.16
N ALA A 221 -13.55 -6.69 -16.40
CA ALA A 221 -12.94 -5.80 -15.40
C ALA A 221 -13.96 -5.21 -14.41
N LEU A 222 -15.24 -5.09 -14.79
CA LEU A 222 -16.26 -4.37 -14.02
C LEU A 222 -16.35 -4.82 -12.55
N LYS A 223 -16.39 -6.13 -12.29
CA LYS A 223 -16.52 -6.66 -10.93
C LYS A 223 -15.35 -6.24 -10.04
N GLY A 224 -14.11 -6.42 -10.51
CA GLY A 224 -12.92 -6.05 -9.76
C GLY A 224 -12.85 -4.55 -9.48
N VAL A 225 -13.19 -3.73 -10.49
CA VAL A 225 -13.27 -2.26 -10.33
C VAL A 225 -14.34 -1.87 -9.32
N GLN A 226 -15.53 -2.49 -9.35
CA GLN A 226 -16.59 -2.24 -8.38
C GLN A 226 -16.13 -2.57 -6.95
N GLU A 227 -15.46 -3.70 -6.75
CA GLU A 227 -14.92 -4.12 -5.47
C GLU A 227 -13.84 -3.16 -4.97
N ALA A 228 -12.93 -2.72 -5.83
CA ALA A 228 -11.94 -1.70 -5.48
C ALA A 228 -12.59 -0.39 -5.05
N ILE A 229 -13.58 0.10 -5.80
CA ILE A 229 -14.32 1.34 -5.48
C ILE A 229 -15.05 1.24 -4.14
N ARG A 230 -15.61 0.06 -3.80
CA ARG A 230 -16.25 -0.18 -2.50
C ARG A 230 -15.26 -0.08 -1.34
N GLY A 231 -14.00 -0.48 -1.56
CA GLY A 231 -12.93 -0.39 -0.58
C GLY A 231 -12.29 1.00 -0.41
N LEU A 232 -12.64 1.97 -1.26
CA LEU A 232 -12.10 3.32 -1.15
C LEU A 232 -12.73 4.11 0.02
N SER A 233 -11.93 4.96 0.65
CA SER A 233 -12.39 5.91 1.67
C SER A 233 -13.39 6.91 1.09
N GLN A 234 -14.29 7.40 1.95
CA GLN A 234 -15.23 8.47 1.60
C GLN A 234 -14.64 9.84 1.95
N PRO A 235 -14.91 10.90 1.16
CA PRO A 235 -15.59 10.87 -0.12
C PRO A 235 -14.75 10.19 -1.21
N ARG A 236 -15.38 9.38 -2.08
CA ARG A 236 -14.68 8.71 -3.19
C ARG A 236 -14.16 9.73 -4.21
N PRO A 237 -12.95 9.53 -4.77
CA PRO A 237 -12.40 10.42 -5.79
C PRO A 237 -13.24 10.37 -7.08
N LEU A 238 -13.22 11.46 -7.84
CA LEU A 238 -13.92 11.59 -9.12
C LEU A 238 -13.63 10.43 -10.08
N ALA A 239 -12.37 10.00 -10.15
CA ALA A 239 -11.92 8.90 -11.00
C ALA A 239 -12.67 7.59 -10.77
N ALA A 240 -13.10 7.29 -9.54
CA ALA A 240 -13.88 6.09 -9.24
C ALA A 240 -15.17 6.05 -10.08
N TYR A 241 -15.89 7.18 -10.14
CA TYR A 241 -17.13 7.30 -10.90
C TYR A 241 -16.86 7.32 -12.41
N VAL A 242 -15.86 8.09 -12.86
CA VAL A 242 -15.53 8.22 -14.28
C VAL A 242 -15.10 6.88 -14.88
N TYR A 243 -14.19 6.17 -14.21
CA TYR A 243 -13.72 4.87 -14.67
C TYR A 243 -14.83 3.82 -14.65
N TYR A 244 -15.64 3.76 -13.58
CA TYR A 244 -16.73 2.79 -13.51
C TYR A 244 -17.79 3.02 -14.60
N VAL A 245 -18.28 4.25 -14.75
CA VAL A 245 -19.33 4.56 -15.73
C VAL A 245 -18.82 4.34 -17.15
N SER A 246 -17.62 4.83 -17.49
CA SER A 246 -17.06 4.61 -18.84
C SER A 246 -16.88 3.13 -19.17
N LEU A 247 -16.42 2.31 -18.21
CA LEU A 247 -16.30 0.86 -18.37
C LEU A 247 -17.68 0.21 -18.53
N ALA A 248 -18.66 0.60 -17.72
CA ALA A 248 -20.02 0.04 -17.79
C ALA A 248 -20.67 0.33 -19.14
N LEU A 249 -20.52 1.57 -19.64
CA LEU A 249 -20.94 1.94 -21.00
C LEU A 249 -20.23 1.07 -22.05
N ALA A 250 -18.90 0.93 -21.98
CA ALA A 250 -18.15 0.11 -22.94
C ALA A 250 -18.51 -1.39 -22.90
N ALA A 251 -18.88 -1.91 -21.73
CA ALA A 251 -19.34 -3.27 -21.53
C ALA A 251 -20.80 -3.50 -21.98
N GLY A 252 -21.53 -2.44 -22.34
CA GLY A 252 -22.96 -2.50 -22.66
C GLY A 252 -23.89 -2.59 -21.44
N ALA A 253 -23.35 -2.39 -20.22
CA ALA A 253 -24.10 -2.42 -18.96
C ALA A 253 -24.78 -1.07 -18.68
N GLN A 254 -25.72 -0.68 -19.54
CA GLN A 254 -26.30 0.67 -19.53
C GLN A 254 -27.05 1.01 -18.24
N GLU A 255 -27.80 0.06 -17.68
CA GLU A 255 -28.52 0.26 -16.43
C GLU A 255 -27.58 0.55 -15.24
N GLU A 256 -26.39 -0.04 -15.23
CA GLU A 256 -25.39 0.23 -14.20
C GLU A 256 -24.76 1.61 -14.37
N ALA A 257 -24.45 1.98 -15.62
CA ALA A 257 -23.92 3.30 -15.96
C ALA A 257 -24.90 4.40 -15.56
N ASP A 258 -26.17 4.29 -15.96
CA ASP A 258 -27.22 5.27 -15.68
C ASP A 258 -27.52 5.42 -14.19
N ARG A 259 -27.34 4.36 -13.39
CA ARG A 259 -27.49 4.40 -11.94
C ARG A 259 -26.41 5.25 -11.27
N VAL A 260 -25.17 5.19 -11.78
CA VAL A 260 -24.02 5.83 -11.14
C VAL A 260 -23.74 7.22 -11.71
N LEU A 261 -24.08 7.48 -12.97
CA LEU A 261 -23.86 8.75 -13.66
C LEU A 261 -24.35 10.00 -12.88
N PRO A 262 -25.51 9.98 -12.18
CA PRO A 262 -25.96 11.13 -11.37
C PRO A 262 -25.04 11.48 -10.20
N SER A 263 -24.14 10.58 -9.77
CA SER A 263 -23.15 10.84 -8.72
C SER A 263 -22.05 11.82 -9.15
N LEU A 264 -21.91 12.07 -10.46
CA LEU A 264 -21.06 13.13 -10.98
C LEU A 264 -21.79 14.47 -10.82
N SER A 265 -21.45 15.20 -9.76
CA SER A 265 -22.10 16.46 -9.41
C SER A 265 -21.99 17.49 -10.53
N ALA A 266 -23.10 18.19 -10.81
CA ALA A 266 -23.10 19.34 -11.72
C ALA A 266 -22.47 20.60 -11.09
N THR A 267 -22.26 20.62 -9.77
CA THR A 267 -21.69 21.78 -9.05
C THR A 267 -20.17 21.83 -9.08
N ASP A 268 -19.50 20.69 -9.29
CA ASP A 268 -18.06 20.62 -9.49
C ASP A 268 -17.78 20.72 -11.00
N PRO A 269 -17.06 21.75 -11.49
CA PRO A 269 -16.76 21.91 -12.92
C PRO A 269 -16.07 20.69 -13.53
N ALA A 270 -15.17 20.02 -12.79
CA ALA A 270 -14.47 18.84 -13.28
C ALA A 270 -15.43 17.66 -13.45
N ALA A 271 -16.24 17.36 -12.42
CA ALA A 271 -17.26 16.32 -12.49
C ALA A 271 -18.32 16.60 -13.57
N ALA A 272 -18.76 17.85 -13.72
CA ALA A 272 -19.70 18.27 -14.76
C ALA A 272 -19.13 18.03 -16.17
N GLY A 273 -17.86 18.39 -16.39
CA GLY A 273 -17.18 18.14 -17.66
C GLY A 273 -17.11 16.65 -18.02
N TRP A 274 -16.74 15.81 -17.06
CA TRP A 274 -16.72 14.35 -17.26
C TRP A 274 -18.10 13.76 -17.47
N ARG A 275 -19.13 14.27 -16.79
CA ARG A 275 -20.51 13.86 -17.01
C ARG A 275 -20.96 14.11 -18.45
N GLU A 276 -20.64 15.28 -19.02
CA GLU A 276 -20.97 15.57 -20.43
C GLU A 276 -20.26 14.62 -21.40
N ILE A 277 -19.01 14.24 -21.10
CA ILE A 277 -18.27 13.25 -21.90
C ILE A 277 -18.94 11.88 -21.85
N LEU A 278 -19.31 11.40 -20.65
CA LEU A 278 -19.93 10.09 -20.48
C LEU A 278 -21.34 10.03 -21.08
N LEU A 279 -22.11 11.12 -20.99
CA LEU A 279 -23.38 11.25 -21.70
C LEU A 279 -23.18 11.17 -23.22
N ALA A 280 -22.17 11.85 -23.76
CA ALA A 280 -21.86 11.77 -25.18
C ALA A 280 -21.41 10.37 -25.61
N GLN A 281 -20.61 9.67 -24.80
CA GLN A 281 -20.25 8.26 -25.04
C GLN A 281 -21.51 7.40 -25.14
N ARG A 282 -22.44 7.53 -24.19
CA ARG A 282 -23.72 6.80 -24.21
C ARG A 282 -24.54 7.13 -25.46
N ASP A 283 -24.64 8.41 -25.82
CA ASP A 283 -25.34 8.87 -27.01
C ASP A 283 -24.72 8.27 -28.30
N VAL A 284 -23.38 8.21 -28.41
CA VAL A 284 -22.69 7.54 -29.53
C VAL A 284 -23.00 6.04 -29.60
N GLN A 285 -23.01 5.35 -28.45
CA GLN A 285 -23.34 3.92 -28.39
C GLN A 285 -24.80 3.63 -28.76
N ALA A 286 -25.70 4.57 -28.49
CA ALA A 286 -27.11 4.48 -28.85
C ALA A 286 -27.41 4.93 -30.30
N GLY A 287 -26.40 5.34 -31.07
CA GLY A 287 -26.58 5.89 -32.43
C GLY A 287 -27.09 7.33 -32.48
N ALA A 288 -27.18 8.03 -31.35
CA ALA A 288 -27.58 9.43 -31.27
C ALA A 288 -26.40 10.38 -31.56
N LEU A 289 -25.75 10.21 -32.72
CA LEU A 289 -24.48 10.86 -33.07
C LEU A 289 -24.55 12.39 -33.06
N GLY A 290 -25.63 12.97 -33.58
CA GLY A 290 -25.84 14.43 -33.60
C GLY A 290 -25.95 15.03 -32.19
N ALA A 291 -26.63 14.33 -31.27
CA ALA A 291 -26.76 14.76 -29.88
C ALA A 291 -25.40 14.73 -29.17
N ALA A 292 -24.64 13.65 -29.35
CA ALA A 292 -23.28 13.51 -28.82
C ALA A 292 -22.36 14.64 -29.32
N ALA A 293 -22.33 14.89 -30.63
CA ALA A 293 -21.49 15.91 -31.25
C ALA A 293 -21.86 17.32 -30.77
N SER A 294 -23.16 17.66 -30.71
CA SER A 294 -23.61 18.96 -30.19
C SER A 294 -23.21 19.16 -28.74
N ARG A 295 -23.44 18.14 -27.89
CA ARG A 295 -23.08 18.17 -26.47
C ARG A 295 -21.59 18.44 -26.27
N LEU A 296 -20.74 17.67 -26.93
CA LEU A 296 -19.28 17.79 -26.80
C LEU A 296 -18.77 19.12 -27.33
N ARG A 297 -19.27 19.62 -28.46
CA ARG A 297 -18.89 20.95 -28.97
C ARG A 297 -19.20 22.07 -27.97
N SER A 298 -20.36 22.01 -27.31
CA SER A 298 -20.74 22.98 -26.28
C SER A 298 -19.95 22.83 -24.97
N ALA A 299 -19.48 21.62 -24.64
CA ALA A 299 -18.68 21.36 -23.46
C ALA A 299 -17.19 21.72 -23.64
N LEU A 300 -16.63 21.44 -24.83
CA LEU A 300 -15.19 21.46 -25.13
C LEU A 300 -14.42 22.72 -24.68
N PRO A 301 -14.93 23.96 -24.82
CA PRO A 301 -14.21 25.15 -24.37
C PRO A 301 -13.94 25.21 -22.86
N ARG A 302 -14.70 24.44 -22.05
CA ARG A 302 -14.60 24.39 -20.58
C ARG A 302 -13.88 23.14 -20.07
N LEU A 303 -13.50 22.22 -20.95
CA LEU A 303 -12.84 20.98 -20.56
C LEU A 303 -11.34 21.18 -20.41
N GLU A 304 -10.81 20.74 -19.27
CA GLU A 304 -9.40 20.87 -18.91
C GLU A 304 -8.73 19.51 -18.69
N GLY A 305 -7.39 19.52 -18.64
CA GLY A 305 -6.57 18.35 -18.32
C GLY A 305 -6.89 17.11 -19.18
N PHE A 306 -7.10 15.99 -18.50
CA PHE A 306 -7.35 14.69 -19.13
C PHE A 306 -8.73 14.55 -19.79
N ALA A 307 -9.69 15.43 -19.48
CA ALA A 307 -11.04 15.37 -20.03
C ALA A 307 -11.07 15.74 -21.52
N ARG A 308 -10.29 16.75 -21.91
CA ARG A 308 -10.27 17.28 -23.27
C ARG A 308 -9.88 16.26 -24.36
N PRO A 309 -8.79 15.46 -24.23
CA PRO A 309 -8.48 14.45 -25.23
C PRO A 309 -9.57 13.36 -25.36
N VAL A 310 -10.24 12.98 -24.26
CA VAL A 310 -11.34 12.01 -24.30
C VAL A 310 -12.58 12.59 -25.00
N ALA A 311 -12.91 13.85 -24.73
CA ALA A 311 -13.98 14.55 -25.42
C ALA A 311 -13.73 14.65 -26.93
N LEU A 312 -12.50 14.97 -27.33
CA LEU A 312 -12.12 15.02 -28.74
C LEU A 312 -12.23 13.65 -29.43
N TYR A 313 -11.84 12.57 -28.73
CA TYR A 313 -12.02 11.21 -29.23
C TYR A 313 -13.49 10.90 -29.53
N TRP A 314 -14.39 11.11 -28.57
CA TRP A 314 -15.82 10.83 -28.76
C TRP A 314 -16.47 11.76 -29.79
N LEU A 315 -16.02 13.01 -29.89
CA LEU A 315 -16.49 13.94 -30.91
C LEU A 315 -16.09 13.48 -32.31
N GLY A 316 -14.83 13.06 -32.49
CA GLY A 316 -14.34 12.53 -33.76
C GLY A 316 -15.07 11.25 -34.18
N LEU A 317 -15.32 10.34 -33.22
CA LEU A 317 -16.08 9.11 -33.48
C LEU A 317 -17.54 9.41 -33.86
N ALA A 318 -18.16 10.42 -33.25
CA ALA A 318 -19.52 10.85 -33.61
C ALA A 318 -19.58 11.41 -35.04
N HIS A 319 -18.55 12.14 -35.48
CA HIS A 319 -18.49 12.64 -36.87
C HIS A 319 -18.24 11.52 -37.87
N SER A 320 -17.24 10.67 -37.65
CA SER A 320 -16.89 9.63 -38.62
C SER A 320 -18.07 8.68 -38.90
N ARG A 321 -18.83 8.31 -37.86
CA ARG A 321 -20.00 7.43 -38.01
C ARG A 321 -21.19 8.13 -38.67
N ALA A 322 -21.34 9.44 -38.48
CA ALA A 322 -22.43 10.19 -39.12
C ALA A 322 -22.18 10.33 -40.62
N ASP A 323 -20.92 10.46 -41.04
CA ASP A 323 -20.53 10.50 -42.44
C ASP A 323 -20.72 9.13 -43.14
N ASP A 324 -20.55 8.02 -42.40
CA ASP A 324 -20.79 6.65 -42.92
C ASP A 324 -22.30 6.34 -43.13
N GLU A 325 -23.19 7.07 -42.44
CA GLU A 325 -24.66 6.89 -42.54
C GLU A 325 -25.31 7.77 -43.63
N ALA A 326 -24.59 8.76 -44.19
CA ALA A 326 -25.09 9.75 -45.14
C ALA A 326 -24.87 9.35 -46.61
#